data_AF-A0AA36MRB7-F1
#
_entry.id   AF-A0AA36MRB7-F1
#
_cell.length_a   1.000
_cell.length_b   1.000
_cell.length_c   1.000
_cell.angle_alpha   90.00
_cell.angle_beta   90.00
_cell.angle_gamma   90.00
#
_symmetry.space_group_name_H-M   'P 1'
#
loop_
_entity.id
_entity.type
_entity.pdbx_description
1 polymer ?
#
loop_
_entity_poly.entity_id
_entity_poly.type
_entity_poly.pdbx_seq_one_letter_code
_entity_poly.pdbx_strand_id
1 'polypeptide(L)'
;MIPIGVGSFHGPPTEDMLAKLACVKWCVLATYLSAIGRLVTDEPFGAVNDVFGASFGAFLLKEDPALGYCFRCLQETPLGAMSEGGLSCLLPYLLMASLNSLFGMLRVYAIAVRYGTLLPCTGRPLCTQPLWVLLSALSQLLSSCICWKVYKLMQLQAMEYLRVDLNIGGAGGEGRSAQPLPLIRPFQGTPHQLGEADRV
;
A
#
# COMPACT_ATOMS: atom_id res chain seq x y z
N MET A 1 0.94 8.88 -18.81
CA MET A 1 1.43 9.00 -17.42
C MET A 1 2.15 10.32 -17.30
N ILE A 2 1.62 11.28 -16.54
CA ILE A 2 2.41 12.45 -16.15
C ILE A 2 3.48 11.90 -15.22
N PRO A 3 4.79 12.06 -15.51
CA PRO A 3 5.83 11.67 -14.59
C PRO A 3 5.72 12.57 -13.37
N ILE A 4 4.93 12.15 -12.38
CA ILE A 4 5.10 12.66 -11.03
C ILE A 4 6.49 12.16 -10.66
N GLY A 5 7.49 13.02 -10.84
CA GLY A 5 8.92 12.73 -10.76
C GLY A 5 9.37 12.41 -9.35
N VAL A 6 8.73 11.45 -8.72
CA VAL A 6 9.25 10.79 -7.53
C VAL A 6 10.37 9.91 -8.06
N GLY A 7 11.60 10.41 -7.96
CA GLY A 7 12.78 9.67 -8.39
C GLY A 7 12.73 8.26 -7.82
N SER A 8 13.13 7.27 -8.62
CA SER A 8 13.19 5.87 -8.18
C SER A 8 14.06 5.80 -6.92
N PHE A 9 13.43 5.61 -5.77
CA PHE A 9 14.13 5.46 -4.50
C PHE A 9 14.91 4.16 -4.54
N HIS A 10 16.21 4.25 -4.82
CA HIS A 10 17.15 3.14 -4.75
C HIS A 10 17.85 3.21 -3.40
N GLY A 11 17.29 2.50 -2.43
CA GLY A 11 17.89 2.32 -1.10
C GLY A 11 17.13 1.21 -0.35
N PRO A 12 17.82 0.46 0.52
CA PRO A 12 17.14 -0.52 1.35
C PRO A 12 16.13 0.20 2.28
N PRO A 13 14.91 -0.32 2.44
CA PRO A 13 13.93 0.26 3.36
C PRO A 13 14.46 0.17 4.79
N THR A 14 14.36 1.28 5.54
CA THR A 14 14.73 1.29 6.96
C THR A 14 13.80 0.41 7.78
N GLU A 15 14.30 -0.17 8.86
CA GLU A 15 13.54 -1.05 9.76
C GLU A 15 12.23 -0.38 10.26
N ASP A 16 12.26 0.93 10.51
CA ASP A 16 11.08 1.71 10.89
C ASP A 16 9.99 1.71 9.80
N MET A 17 10.38 1.77 8.53
CA MET A 17 9.42 1.71 7.41
C MET A 17 8.80 0.32 7.31
N LEU A 18 9.61 -0.73 7.46
CA LEU A 18 9.15 -2.13 7.45
C LEU A 18 8.15 -2.39 8.58
N ALA A 19 8.42 -1.88 9.78
CA ALA A 19 7.50 -2.01 10.92
C ALA A 19 6.13 -1.36 10.64
N LYS A 20 6.09 -0.23 9.92
CA LYS A 20 4.83 0.41 9.51
C LYS A 20 4.13 -0.33 8.36
N LEU A 21 4.89 -0.86 7.40
CA LEU A 21 4.37 -1.69 6.32
C LEU A 21 3.69 -2.97 6.86
N ALA A 22 4.22 -3.55 7.95
CA ALA A 22 3.58 -4.68 8.62
C ALA A 22 2.16 -4.34 9.14
N CYS A 23 1.90 -3.11 9.58
CA CYS A 23 0.55 -2.67 9.94
C CYS A 23 -0.37 -2.50 8.71
N VAL A 24 0.18 -2.03 7.59
CA VAL A 24 -0.57 -1.88 6.33
C VAL A 24 -1.08 -3.22 5.83
N LYS A 25 -0.33 -4.31 6.03
CA LYS A 25 -0.76 -5.69 5.71
C LYS A 25 -2.13 -6.02 6.30
N TRP A 26 -2.30 -5.79 7.60
CA TRP A 26 -3.57 -6.08 8.28
C TRP A 26 -4.70 -5.21 7.76
N CYS A 27 -4.41 -3.96 7.40
CA CYS A 27 -5.40 -3.07 6.79
C CYS A 27 -5.84 -3.57 5.42
N VAL A 28 -4.91 -4.03 4.57
CA VAL A 28 -5.22 -4.58 3.23
C VAL A 28 -6.06 -5.86 3.35
N LEU A 29 -5.71 -6.77 4.27
CA LEU A 29 -6.49 -7.97 4.53
C LEU A 29 -7.90 -7.64 5.05
N ALA A 30 -8.03 -6.65 5.93
CA ALA A 30 -9.33 -6.17 6.40
C ALA A 30 -10.16 -5.55 5.25
N THR A 31 -9.52 -4.88 4.29
CA THR A 31 -10.21 -4.36 3.10
C THR A 31 -10.72 -5.51 2.20
N TYR A 32 -9.94 -6.56 1.97
CA TYR A 32 -10.40 -7.75 1.25
C TYR A 32 -11.59 -8.43 1.94
N LEU A 33 -11.50 -8.60 3.26
CA LEU A 33 -12.60 -9.16 4.06
C LEU A 33 -13.87 -8.30 3.94
N SER A 34 -13.70 -6.97 3.98
CA SER A 34 -14.82 -6.04 3.82
C SER A 34 -15.43 -6.10 2.41
N ALA A 35 -14.62 -6.32 1.37
CA ALA A 35 -15.12 -6.51 0.01
C ALA A 35 -15.98 -7.77 -0.11
N ILE A 36 -15.56 -8.88 0.50
CA ILE A 36 -16.36 -10.11 0.57
C ILE A 36 -17.67 -9.85 1.33
N GLY A 37 -17.60 -9.16 2.47
CA GLY A 37 -18.78 -8.79 3.25
C GLY A 37 -19.78 -7.98 2.43
N ARG A 38 -19.31 -6.98 1.67
CA ARG A 38 -20.14 -6.17 0.76
C ARG A 38 -20.76 -6.99 -0.37
N LEU A 39 -20.02 -7.96 -0.91
CA LEU A 39 -20.52 -8.85 -1.96
C LEU A 39 -21.68 -9.72 -1.44
N VAL A 40 -21.58 -10.20 -0.19
CA VAL A 40 -22.65 -10.97 0.47
C VAL A 40 -23.87 -10.11 0.80
N THR A 41 -23.70 -8.80 1.01
CA THR A 41 -24.80 -7.85 1.24
C THR A 41 -25.35 -7.20 -0.04
N ASP A 42 -25.20 -7.85 -1.20
CA ASP A 42 -25.72 -7.39 -2.50
C ASP A 42 -25.22 -5.99 -2.93
N GLU A 43 -23.97 -5.64 -2.59
CA GLU A 43 -23.33 -4.38 -2.97
C GLU A 43 -22.09 -4.59 -3.85
N PRO A 44 -22.25 -5.13 -5.08
CA PRO A 44 -21.14 -5.58 -5.90
C PRO A 44 -20.21 -4.45 -6.33
N PHE A 45 -20.73 -3.26 -6.65
CA PHE A 45 -19.91 -2.13 -7.08
C PHE A 45 -18.98 -1.61 -5.97
N GLY A 46 -19.46 -1.57 -4.73
CA GLY A 46 -18.63 -1.21 -3.59
C GLY A 46 -17.55 -2.26 -3.31
N ALA A 47 -17.91 -3.54 -3.42
CA ALA A 47 -16.97 -4.65 -3.29
C ALA A 47 -15.85 -4.59 -4.34
N VAL A 48 -16.20 -4.35 -5.61
CA VAL A 48 -15.21 -4.21 -6.70
C VAL A 48 -14.26 -3.05 -6.44
N ASN A 49 -14.76 -1.90 -6.00
CA ASN A 49 -13.92 -0.76 -5.65
C ASN A 49 -12.94 -1.06 -4.51
N ASP A 50 -13.39 -1.78 -3.47
CA ASP A 50 -12.56 -2.22 -2.36
C ASP A 50 -11.50 -3.25 -2.82
N VAL A 51 -11.84 -4.17 -3.74
CA VAL A 51 -10.88 -5.11 -4.34
C VAL A 51 -9.80 -4.38 -5.13
N PHE A 52 -10.16 -3.38 -5.94
CA PHE A 52 -9.17 -2.57 -6.66
C PHE A 52 -8.23 -1.84 -5.69
N GLY A 53 -8.77 -1.22 -4.64
CA GLY A 53 -7.97 -0.57 -3.60
C GLY A 53 -7.03 -1.56 -2.89
N ALA A 54 -7.53 -2.73 -2.52
CA ALA A 54 -6.74 -3.79 -1.88
C ALA A 54 -5.67 -4.38 -2.82
N SER A 55 -5.93 -4.43 -4.14
CA SER A 55 -4.98 -4.89 -5.14
C SER A 55 -3.75 -3.98 -5.20
N PHE A 56 -3.91 -2.66 -5.19
CA PHE A 56 -2.78 -1.73 -5.07
C PHE A 56 -2.00 -1.91 -3.77
N GLY A 57 -2.69 -2.23 -2.67
CA GLY A 57 -2.06 -2.59 -1.40
C GLY A 57 -1.26 -3.90 -1.49
N ALA A 58 -1.73 -4.88 -2.26
CA ALA A 58 -1.00 -6.11 -2.52
C ALA A 58 0.26 -5.87 -3.36
N PHE A 59 0.20 -5.00 -4.38
CA PHE A 59 1.39 -4.56 -5.12
C PHE A 59 2.39 -3.82 -4.23
N LEU A 60 1.93 -2.98 -3.30
CA LEU A 60 2.78 -2.29 -2.32
C LEU A 60 3.51 -3.29 -1.42
N LEU A 61 2.85 -4.37 -1.01
CA LEU A 61 3.36 -5.41 -0.12
C LEU A 61 3.95 -6.62 -0.87
N LYS A 62 4.56 -6.41 -2.05
CA LYS A 62 5.08 -7.52 -2.88
C LYS A 62 6.10 -8.43 -2.18
N GLU A 63 6.79 -7.91 -1.16
CA GLU A 63 7.80 -8.63 -0.38
C GLU A 63 7.19 -9.50 0.71
N ASP A 64 5.89 -9.36 1.01
CA ASP A 64 5.22 -10.13 2.06
C ASP A 64 4.82 -11.53 1.56
N PRO A 65 5.25 -12.62 2.23
CA PRO A 65 4.97 -13.98 1.79
C PRO A 65 3.47 -14.34 1.82
N ALA A 66 2.67 -13.72 2.70
CA ALA A 66 1.24 -13.99 2.77
C ALA A 66 0.45 -13.41 1.59
N LEU A 67 0.97 -12.35 0.95
CA LEU A 67 0.37 -11.75 -0.24
C LEU A 67 1.07 -12.19 -1.54
N GLY A 68 2.17 -12.94 -1.46
CA GLY A 68 2.97 -13.35 -2.62
C GLY A 68 2.18 -14.08 -3.71
N TYR A 69 1.23 -14.95 -3.35
CA TYR A 69 0.35 -15.61 -4.33
C TYR A 69 -0.60 -14.63 -5.02
N CYS A 70 -1.24 -13.74 -4.25
CA CYS A 70 -2.13 -12.72 -4.80
C CYS A 70 -1.37 -11.77 -5.73
N PHE A 71 -0.15 -11.39 -5.34
CA PHE A 71 0.75 -10.58 -6.17
C PHE A 71 1.06 -11.27 -7.51
N ARG A 72 1.41 -12.56 -7.52
CA ARG A 72 1.67 -13.32 -8.76
C ARG A 72 0.46 -13.32 -9.69
N CYS A 73 -0.73 -13.60 -9.16
CA CYS A 73 -1.96 -13.55 -9.95
C CYS A 73 -2.24 -12.13 -10.50
N LEU A 74 -2.03 -11.10 -9.67
CA LEU A 74 -2.22 -9.70 -10.08
C LEU A 74 -1.16 -9.26 -11.11
N GLN A 75 0.05 -9.81 -11.07
CA GLN A 75 1.13 -9.47 -11.99
C GLN A 75 0.82 -9.89 -13.43
N GLU A 76 0.02 -10.95 -13.62
CA GLU A 76 -0.44 -11.39 -14.94
C GLU A 76 -1.55 -10.49 -15.52
N THR A 77 -2.10 -9.57 -14.73
CA THR A 77 -3.14 -8.63 -15.15
C THR A 77 -2.52 -7.36 -15.75
N PRO A 78 -3.29 -6.52 -16.49
CA PRO A 78 -2.80 -5.22 -16.96
C PRO A 78 -2.29 -4.28 -15.84
N LEU A 79 -2.64 -4.51 -14.57
CA LEU A 79 -2.04 -3.76 -13.45
C LEU A 79 -0.55 -4.07 -13.29
N GLY A 80 -0.14 -5.32 -13.52
CA GLY A 80 1.28 -5.73 -13.44
C GLY A 80 2.14 -5.08 -14.52
N ALA A 81 1.57 -4.78 -15.69
CA ALA A 81 2.27 -4.04 -16.75
C ALA A 81 2.50 -2.56 -16.40
N MET A 82 1.71 -2.00 -15.47
CA MET A 82 1.80 -0.58 -15.09
C MET A 82 2.78 -0.33 -13.94
N SER A 83 3.15 -1.36 -13.17
CA SER A 83 4.04 -1.19 -12.02
C SER A 83 4.77 -2.48 -11.63
N GLU A 84 6.06 -2.35 -11.36
CA GLU A 84 6.90 -3.42 -10.79
C GLU A 84 6.59 -3.73 -9.30
N GLY A 85 5.63 -3.01 -8.70
CA GLY A 85 5.26 -3.14 -7.29
C GLY A 85 6.28 -2.54 -6.32
N GLY A 86 6.00 -2.68 -5.02
CA GLY A 86 6.80 -2.14 -3.92
C GLY A 86 6.46 -0.69 -3.61
N LEU A 87 7.45 0.09 -3.13
CA LEU A 87 7.24 1.47 -2.68
C LEU A 87 6.79 2.43 -3.79
N SER A 88 7.01 2.10 -5.06
CA SER A 88 6.50 2.89 -6.20
C SER A 88 4.96 2.91 -6.25
N CYS A 89 4.30 1.88 -5.73
CA CYS A 89 2.84 1.81 -5.62
C CYS A 89 2.29 2.57 -4.40
N LEU A 90 3.14 3.12 -3.54
CA LEU A 90 2.70 3.75 -2.28
C LEU A 90 1.82 4.97 -2.54
N LEU A 91 2.22 5.84 -3.47
CA LEU A 91 1.48 7.06 -3.81
C LEU A 91 0.11 6.76 -4.46
N PRO A 92 0.00 5.92 -5.51
CA PRO A 92 -1.31 5.58 -6.07
C PRO A 92 -2.19 4.84 -5.05
N TYR A 93 -1.62 3.98 -4.20
CA TYR A 93 -2.36 3.33 -3.12
C TYR A 93 -2.89 4.34 -2.09
N LEU A 94 -2.05 5.28 -1.64
CA LEU A 94 -2.43 6.34 -0.71
C LEU A 94 -3.60 7.18 -1.26
N LEU A 95 -3.51 7.58 -2.53
CA LEU A 95 -4.56 8.36 -3.19
C LEU A 95 -5.87 7.57 -3.28
N MET A 96 -5.81 6.33 -3.78
CA MET A 96 -7.00 5.47 -3.87
C MET A 96 -7.62 5.16 -2.51
N ALA A 97 -6.81 4.81 -1.51
CA ALA A 97 -7.29 4.54 -0.15
C ALA A 97 -7.93 5.76 0.49
N SER A 98 -7.37 6.96 0.28
CA SER A 98 -7.95 8.21 0.80
C SER A 98 -9.31 8.53 0.17
N LEU A 99 -9.45 8.38 -1.14
CA LEU A 99 -10.71 8.60 -1.85
C LEU A 99 -11.78 7.57 -1.45
N ASN A 100 -11.40 6.28 -1.39
CA ASN A 100 -12.31 5.22 -1.00
C ASN A 100 -12.78 5.40 0.46
N SER A 101 -11.89 5.79 1.36
CA SER A 101 -12.25 6.08 2.75
C SER A 101 -13.20 7.28 2.85
N LEU A 102 -12.96 8.35 2.09
CA LEU A 102 -13.83 9.52 2.06
C LEU A 102 -15.25 9.18 1.59
N PHE A 103 -15.38 8.49 0.45
CA PHE A 103 -16.69 8.07 -0.05
C PHE A 103 -17.37 7.04 0.86
N GLY A 104 -16.59 6.16 1.49
CA GLY A 104 -17.08 5.24 2.51
C GLY A 104 -17.68 5.98 3.72
N MET A 105 -16.97 6.97 4.26
CA MET A 105 -17.43 7.78 5.39
C MET A 105 -18.67 8.60 5.04
N LEU A 106 -18.72 9.21 3.85
CA LEU A 106 -19.91 9.95 3.38
C LEU A 106 -21.13 9.03 3.28
N ARG A 107 -20.94 7.79 2.82
CA ARG A 107 -22.02 6.80 2.75
C ARG A 107 -22.50 6.37 4.13
N VAL A 108 -21.59 6.11 5.07
CA VAL A 108 -21.94 5.80 6.46
C VAL A 108 -22.73 6.96 7.08
N TYR A 109 -22.27 8.19 6.86
CA TYR A 109 -22.97 9.39 7.33
C TYR A 109 -24.39 9.49 6.74
N ALA A 110 -24.55 9.28 5.44
CA ALA A 110 -25.87 9.29 4.79
C ALA A 110 -26.81 8.21 5.35
N ILE A 111 -26.30 7.01 5.64
CA ILE A 111 -27.07 5.94 6.29
C ILE A 111 -27.44 6.35 7.72
N ALA A 112 -26.50 6.88 8.50
CA ALA A 112 -26.73 7.31 9.88
C ALA A 112 -27.81 8.41 9.97
N VAL A 113 -27.77 9.40 9.07
CA VAL A 113 -28.79 10.47 9.00
C VAL A 113 -30.16 9.92 8.60
N ARG A 114 -30.22 8.97 7.66
CA ARG A 114 -31.49 8.42 7.16
C ARG A 114 -32.19 7.52 8.18
N TYR A 115 -31.44 6.68 8.90
CA TYR A 115 -32.01 5.69 9.83
C TYR A 115 -31.97 6.12 11.29
N GLY A 116 -31.28 7.22 11.62
CA GLY A 116 -31.18 7.76 12.98
C GLY A 116 -30.41 6.90 13.97
N THR A 117 -29.96 5.70 13.57
CA THR A 117 -29.23 4.75 14.41
C THR A 117 -28.18 4.01 13.57
N LEU A 118 -27.00 3.76 14.17
CA LEU A 118 -25.92 2.96 13.58
C LEU A 118 -26.03 1.47 13.95
N LEU A 119 -26.91 1.12 14.88
CA LEU A 119 -27.00 -0.24 15.40
C LEU A 119 -27.82 -1.12 14.45
N PRO A 120 -27.23 -2.21 13.94
CA PRO A 120 -27.93 -3.10 13.02
C PRO A 120 -29.02 -3.88 13.77
N CYS A 121 -30.24 -3.89 13.24
CA CYS A 121 -31.26 -4.83 13.69
C CYS A 121 -30.78 -6.26 13.41
N THR A 122 -30.62 -7.09 14.43
CA THR A 122 -30.08 -8.47 14.33
C THR A 122 -30.94 -9.44 13.50
N GLY A 123 -32.12 -9.03 13.07
CA GLY A 123 -33.09 -9.91 12.41
C GLY A 123 -32.86 -10.17 10.91
N ARG A 124 -32.02 -9.39 10.20
CA ARG A 124 -31.76 -9.60 8.76
C ARG A 124 -30.29 -9.37 8.40
N PRO A 125 -29.70 -10.17 7.51
CA PRO A 125 -28.29 -10.03 7.10
C PRO A 125 -28.00 -8.67 6.45
N LEU A 126 -28.99 -8.06 5.76
CA LEU A 126 -28.86 -6.71 5.19
C LEU A 126 -28.57 -5.63 6.25
N CYS A 127 -28.96 -5.85 7.51
CA CYS A 127 -28.69 -4.88 8.56
C CYS A 127 -27.20 -4.78 8.89
N THR A 128 -26.38 -5.78 8.54
CA THR A 128 -24.92 -5.72 8.75
C THR A 128 -24.18 -4.88 7.71
N GLN A 129 -24.84 -4.44 6.63
CA GLN A 129 -24.23 -3.62 5.58
C GLN A 129 -23.49 -2.36 6.08
N PRO A 130 -24.08 -1.49 6.92
CA PRO A 130 -23.37 -0.31 7.45
C PRO A 130 -22.10 -0.66 8.23
N LEU A 131 -22.07 -1.82 8.90
CA LEU A 131 -20.89 -2.28 9.62
C LEU A 131 -19.75 -2.61 8.65
N TRP A 132 -20.03 -3.30 7.56
CA TRP A 132 -19.02 -3.62 6.53
C TRP A 132 -18.50 -2.36 5.81
N VAL A 133 -19.39 -1.41 5.51
CA VAL A 133 -18.99 -0.13 4.92
C VAL A 133 -18.11 0.67 5.88
N LEU A 134 -18.47 0.70 7.18
CA LEU A 134 -17.69 1.38 8.21
C LEU A 134 -16.31 0.70 8.40
N LEU A 135 -16.28 -0.62 8.49
CA LEU A 135 -15.03 -1.39 8.62
C LEU A 135 -14.10 -1.13 7.43
N SER A 136 -14.64 -1.17 6.21
CA SER A 136 -13.91 -0.82 4.99
C SER A 136 -13.34 0.60 5.06
N ALA A 137 -14.18 1.60 5.38
CA ALA A 137 -13.78 3.00 5.45
C ALA A 137 -12.69 3.25 6.50
N LEU A 138 -12.81 2.65 7.69
CA LEU A 138 -11.81 2.76 8.76
C LEU A 138 -10.50 2.06 8.40
N SER A 139 -10.55 0.87 7.80
CA SER A 139 -9.35 0.14 7.37
C SER A 139 -8.55 0.93 6.32
N GLN A 140 -9.24 1.55 5.37
CA GLN A 140 -8.62 2.38 4.34
C GLN A 140 -8.12 3.71 4.89
N LEU A 141 -8.82 4.31 5.87
CA LEU A 141 -8.37 5.53 6.55
C LEU A 141 -7.06 5.26 7.30
N LEU A 142 -7.03 4.20 8.10
CA LEU A 142 -5.85 3.79 8.86
C LEU A 142 -4.68 3.50 7.92
N SER A 143 -4.94 2.77 6.84
CA SER A 143 -3.93 2.48 5.83
C SER A 143 -3.37 3.75 5.21
N SER A 144 -4.24 4.69 4.80
CA SER A 144 -3.84 5.99 4.26
C SER A 144 -3.01 6.81 5.26
N CYS A 145 -3.41 6.85 6.53
CA CYS A 145 -2.64 7.53 7.58
C CYS A 145 -1.24 6.92 7.76
N ILE A 146 -1.13 5.59 7.74
CA ILE A 146 0.16 4.91 7.87
C ILE A 146 1.01 5.14 6.63
N CYS A 147 0.44 5.00 5.43
CA CYS A 147 1.13 5.28 4.17
C CYS A 147 1.61 6.73 4.09
N TRP A 148 0.84 7.70 4.61
CA TRP A 148 1.29 9.08 4.72
C TRP A 148 2.52 9.24 5.61
N LYS A 149 2.58 8.51 6.74
CA LYS A 149 3.76 8.50 7.62
C LYS A 149 4.97 7.88 6.91
N VAL A 150 4.79 6.76 6.21
CA VAL A 150 5.87 6.13 5.42
C VAL A 150 6.33 7.06 4.30
N TYR A 151 5.41 7.72 3.60
CA TYR A 151 5.73 8.73 2.58
C TYR A 151 6.56 9.88 3.14
N LYS A 152 6.22 10.38 4.33
CA LYS A 152 7.01 11.42 5.02
C LYS A 152 8.42 10.95 5.37
N LEU A 153 8.59 9.70 5.82
CA LEU A 153 9.91 9.13 6.08
C LEU A 153 10.73 9.01 4.79
N MET A 154 10.13 8.54 3.70
CA MET A 154 10.79 8.48 2.39
C MET A 154 11.23 9.86 1.91
N GLN A 155 10.40 10.89 2.06
CA GLN A 155 10.77 12.25 1.70
C GLN A 155 11.96 12.78 2.52
N LEU A 156 12.01 12.48 3.82
CA LEU A 156 13.13 12.87 4.67
C LEU A 156 14.44 12.21 4.22
N GLN A 157 14.40 10.92 3.89
CA GLN A 157 15.56 10.21 3.37
C GLN A 157 16.06 10.79 2.04
N ALA A 158 15.14 11.06 1.09
CA ALA A 158 15.51 11.70 -0.18
C ALA A 158 16.23 13.04 0.02
N MET A 159 15.75 13.85 0.95
CA MET A 159 16.35 15.14 1.26
C MET A 159 17.74 15.00 1.89
N GLU A 160 17.94 13.98 2.73
CA GLU A 160 19.24 13.70 3.33
C GLU A 160 20.27 13.25 2.29
N TYR A 161 19.89 12.36 1.37
CA TYR A 161 20.75 11.96 0.25
C TYR A 161 21.14 13.16 -0.62
N LEU A 162 20.17 13.99 -1.00
CA LEU A 162 20.45 15.20 -1.79
C LEU A 162 21.37 16.18 -1.06
N ARG A 163 21.23 16.29 0.27
CA ARG A 163 22.09 17.14 1.09
C ARG A 163 23.53 16.63 1.13
N VAL A 164 23.74 15.33 1.22
CA VAL A 164 25.08 14.71 1.19
C VAL A 164 25.74 14.95 -0.17
N ASP A 165 25.01 14.77 -1.28
CA ASP A 165 25.53 15.01 -2.63
C ASP A 165 25.95 16.47 -2.86
N LEU A 166 25.14 17.43 -2.41
CA LEU A 166 25.47 18.85 -2.49
C LEU A 166 26.68 19.23 -1.63
N ASN A 167 26.83 18.60 -0.46
CA ASN A 167 27.97 18.86 0.42
C ASN A 167 29.30 18.30 -0.16
N ILE A 168 29.25 17.16 -0.87
CA ILE A 168 30.41 16.60 -1.57
C ILE A 168 30.76 17.45 -2.80
N GLY A 169 29.76 17.97 -3.53
CA GLY A 169 29.97 18.81 -4.71
C GLY A 169 30.55 20.20 -4.42
N GLY A 170 30.39 20.73 -3.19
CA GLY A 170 30.89 22.05 -2.80
C GLY A 170 32.36 22.11 -2.37
N ALA A 171 33.02 20.97 -2.15
CA ALA A 171 34.31 20.92 -1.45
C ALA A 171 35.56 20.70 -2.34
N GLY A 172 35.46 20.58 -3.67
CA GLY A 172 36.66 20.29 -4.46
C GLY A 172 36.52 20.31 -5.97
N GLY A 173 36.58 21.49 -6.56
CA GLY A 173 37.27 21.63 -7.83
C GLY A 173 38.77 21.45 -7.60
N GLU A 174 39.28 20.23 -7.76
CA GLU A 174 40.58 19.91 -8.40
C GLU A 174 40.91 18.42 -8.25
N GLY A 175 40.72 17.66 -9.33
CA GLY A 175 41.72 16.70 -9.80
C GLY A 175 41.99 15.43 -9.01
N ARG A 176 41.14 14.98 -8.08
CA ARG A 176 41.26 13.62 -7.52
C ARG A 176 40.28 12.66 -8.17
N SER A 177 40.83 11.76 -8.99
CA SER A 177 40.15 10.56 -9.49
C SER A 177 39.42 9.89 -8.32
N ALA A 178 38.09 10.04 -8.32
CA ALA A 178 37.23 9.52 -7.29
C ALA A 178 37.40 8.00 -7.23
N GLN A 179 37.98 7.50 -6.14
CA GLN A 179 37.75 6.12 -5.76
C GLN A 179 36.24 5.96 -5.59
N PRO A 180 35.59 5.00 -6.27
CA PRO A 180 34.18 4.78 -6.10
C PRO A 180 33.93 4.50 -4.62
N LEU A 181 33.09 5.35 -4.00
CA LEU A 181 32.51 5.09 -2.69
C LEU A 181 32.09 3.62 -2.66
N PRO A 182 32.31 2.88 -1.54
CA PRO A 182 31.87 1.51 -1.43
C PRO A 182 30.39 1.47 -1.79
N LEU A 183 30.13 0.97 -3.00
CA LEU A 183 28.82 0.72 -3.55
C LEU A 183 28.08 0.01 -2.42
N ILE A 184 27.10 0.70 -1.81
CA ILE A 184 26.17 0.08 -0.88
C ILE A 184 25.65 -1.10 -1.68
N ARG A 185 26.15 -2.30 -1.36
CA ARG A 185 25.83 -3.48 -2.15
C ARG A 185 24.31 -3.53 -2.13
N PRO A 186 23.64 -3.51 -3.29
CA PRO A 186 22.21 -3.76 -3.30
C PRO A 186 22.02 -5.01 -2.47
N PHE A 187 21.10 -4.96 -1.49
CA PHE A 187 20.77 -6.11 -0.67
C PHE A 187 20.41 -7.20 -1.66
N GLN A 188 21.35 -8.11 -1.89
CA GLN A 188 21.19 -9.21 -2.80
C GLN A 188 20.27 -10.11 -2.02
N GLY A 189 18.95 -9.85 -2.16
CA GLY A 189 17.90 -10.57 -1.47
C GLY A 189 18.26 -12.03 -1.62
N THR A 190 18.62 -12.64 -0.49
CA THR A 190 19.00 -14.03 -0.44
C THR A 190 17.90 -14.76 -1.19
N PRO A 191 18.17 -15.44 -2.31
CA PRO A 191 17.12 -16.16 -3.00
C PRO A 191 16.58 -17.12 -1.96
N HIS A 192 15.36 -16.84 -1.50
CA HIS A 192 14.60 -17.78 -0.71
C HIS A 192 14.49 -18.98 -1.63
N GLN A 193 15.31 -20.00 -1.38
CA GLN A 193 15.20 -21.30 -2.00
C GLN A 193 13.81 -21.78 -1.62
N LEU A 194 12.84 -21.47 -2.48
CA LEU A 194 11.50 -22.02 -2.42
C LEU A 194 11.72 -23.48 -2.75
N GLY A 195 11.75 -24.28 -1.68
CA GLY A 195 12.05 -25.70 -1.74
C GLY A 195 11.26 -26.36 -2.85
N GLU A 196 12.01 -27.04 -3.71
CA GLU A 196 11.58 -28.03 -4.68
C GLU A 196 10.98 -29.23 -3.94
N ALA A 197 9.82 -29.04 -3.33
CA ALA A 197 9.13 -30.04 -2.51
C ALA A 197 7.65 -30.08 -2.90
N ASP A 198 7.37 -30.44 -4.15
CA ASP A 198 6.16 -31.19 -4.51
C ASP A 198 6.26 -31.72 -5.95
N ARG A 199 6.97 -32.84 -6.09
CA ARG A 199 6.72 -33.84 -7.13
C ARG A 199 6.44 -35.15 -6.42
N VAL A 200 5.18 -35.41 -6.12
CA VAL A 200 4.60 -36.76 -5.98
C VAL A 200 3.22 -36.74 -6.63
#